data_AF-A0A2V9P7P0-F1
#
_entry.id   AF-A0A2V9P7P0-F1
#
_cell.length_a   1.000
_cell.length_b   1.000
_cell.length_c   1.000
_cell.angle_alpha   90.00
_cell.angle_beta   90.00
_cell.angle_gamma   90.00
#
_symmetry.space_group_name_H-M   'P 1'
#
loop_
_entity.id
_entity.type
_entity.pdbx_description
1 polymer ?
#
loop_
_entity_poly.entity_id
_entity_poly.type
_entity_poly.pdbx_seq_one_letter_code
_entity_poly.pdbx_strand_id
1 'polypeptide(L)'
;MAVIDLNRVVVFQKFINLAYVDELKCRLGPTPSPEAVFRFALPLQPEQPQFHMMQNAQNMYTMVSPSTDFRFLEAQILRPRNVQSFDSTGRPVAILGLAIGYGSNFLNVIYAKNRLVLGNRSHRAYALRDLGINQIPCLIQRVTTRREELDLVASGDFATSPDRYLKSPRPPMLRDYFDPALRKIVPVYRKNRVVRVQFGIEQTDIPAQ
;
A
#
# COMPACT_ATOMS: atom_id res chain seq x y z
N MET A 1 -16.94 -8.60 1.66
CA MET A 1 -16.79 -7.44 2.58
C MET A 1 -17.52 -7.77 3.87
N ALA A 2 -17.01 -7.35 5.03
CA ALA A 2 -17.69 -7.52 6.31
C ALA A 2 -17.29 -6.40 7.28
N VAL A 3 -18.04 -6.25 8.37
CA VAL A 3 -17.66 -5.40 9.50
C VAL A 3 -16.74 -6.19 10.42
N ILE A 4 -15.61 -5.61 10.81
CA ILE A 4 -14.63 -6.22 11.71
C ILE A 4 -14.42 -5.37 12.96
N ASP A 5 -14.07 -6.05 14.05
CA ASP A 5 -13.64 -5.40 15.29
C ASP A 5 -12.13 -5.14 15.28
N LEU A 6 -11.75 -3.87 15.25
CA LEU A 6 -10.36 -3.40 15.31
C LEU A 6 -9.62 -3.86 16.57
N ASN A 7 -10.31 -4.20 17.67
CA ASN A 7 -9.68 -4.76 18.87
C ASN A 7 -9.08 -6.16 18.64
N ARG A 8 -9.54 -6.87 17.60
CA ARG A 8 -9.20 -8.27 17.31
C ARG A 8 -8.27 -8.41 16.11
N VAL A 9 -7.75 -7.30 15.58
CA VAL A 9 -6.89 -7.28 14.40
C VAL A 9 -5.42 -7.37 14.78
N VAL A 10 -4.73 -8.35 14.20
CA VAL A 10 -3.28 -8.55 14.27
C VAL A 10 -2.60 -7.58 13.31
N VAL A 11 -1.46 -7.02 13.72
CA VAL A 11 -0.68 -6.08 12.90
C VAL A 11 0.77 -6.55 12.78
N PHE A 12 1.39 -6.29 11.63
CA PHE A 12 2.83 -6.52 11.40
C PHE A 12 3.59 -5.22 11.11
N GLN A 13 2.88 -4.12 10.90
CA GLN A 13 3.46 -2.80 10.75
C GLN A 13 4.10 -2.38 12.09
N LYS A 14 5.38 -2.02 12.10
CA LYS A 14 6.07 -1.66 13.36
C LYS A 14 5.91 -0.18 13.75
N PHE A 15 5.64 0.67 12.76
CA PHE A 15 5.60 2.11 12.93
C PHE A 15 4.31 2.71 12.40
N ILE A 16 3.72 3.62 13.17
CA ILE A 16 2.60 4.46 12.77
C ILE A 16 3.09 5.92 12.76
N ASN A 17 2.90 6.59 11.64
CA ASN A 17 3.14 8.02 11.52
C ASN A 17 1.96 8.79 12.12
N LEU A 18 2.16 9.35 13.31
CA LEU A 18 1.12 10.07 14.05
C LEU A 18 0.70 11.38 13.37
N ALA A 19 1.62 12.12 12.74
CA ALA A 19 1.27 13.32 11.99
C ALA A 19 0.32 13.00 10.82
N TYR A 20 0.58 11.90 10.11
CA TYR A 20 -0.34 11.44 9.05
C TYR A 20 -1.68 10.96 9.62
N VAL A 21 -1.69 10.34 10.79
CA VAL A 21 -2.93 9.98 11.49
C VAL A 21 -3.73 11.24 11.85
N ASP A 22 -3.09 12.30 12.31
CA ASP A 22 -3.77 13.56 12.62
C ASP A 22 -4.36 14.20 11.36
N GLU A 23 -3.63 14.21 10.23
CA GLU A 23 -4.19 14.61 8.93
C GLU A 23 -5.44 13.78 8.56
N LEU A 24 -5.38 12.46 8.76
CA LEU A 24 -6.52 11.57 8.48
C LEU A 24 -7.73 11.88 9.36
N LYS A 25 -7.52 12.11 10.67
CA LYS A 25 -8.58 12.46 11.62
C LYS A 25 -9.19 13.82 11.29
N CYS A 26 -8.39 14.83 10.96
CA CYS A 26 -8.87 16.15 10.54
C CYS A 26 -9.80 16.07 9.33
N ARG A 27 -9.47 15.25 8.33
CA ARG A 27 -10.35 15.05 7.15
C ARG A 27 -11.63 14.30 7.47
N LEU A 28 -11.57 13.34 8.40
CA LEU A 28 -12.72 12.52 8.76
C LEU A 28 -13.68 13.24 9.71
N GLY A 29 -13.16 14.21 10.48
CA GLY A 29 -13.89 14.91 11.53
C GLY A 29 -13.96 14.11 12.84
N PRO A 30 -14.40 14.74 13.94
CA PRO A 30 -14.45 14.11 15.26
C PRO A 30 -15.56 13.06 15.40
N THR A 31 -16.66 13.21 14.65
CA THR A 31 -17.85 12.36 14.71
C THR A 31 -18.32 11.97 13.30
N PRO A 32 -17.54 11.17 12.56
CA PRO A 32 -17.89 10.80 11.20
C PRO A 32 -19.18 9.97 11.16
N SER A 33 -20.00 10.23 10.14
CA SER A 33 -21.15 9.38 9.86
C SER A 33 -20.70 7.96 9.46
N PRO A 34 -21.57 6.93 9.60
CA PRO A 34 -21.26 5.58 9.13
C PRO A 34 -20.86 5.54 7.64
N GLU A 35 -21.46 6.39 6.82
CA GLU A 35 -21.14 6.54 5.41
C GLU A 35 -19.72 7.12 5.21
N ALA A 36 -19.35 8.13 5.99
CA ALA A 36 -18.00 8.70 5.96
C ALA A 36 -16.96 7.65 6.39
N VAL A 37 -17.25 6.84 7.42
CA VAL A 37 -16.41 5.71 7.84
C VAL A 37 -16.28 4.68 6.71
N PHE A 38 -17.37 4.35 6.02
CA PHE A 38 -17.35 3.43 4.89
C PHE A 38 -16.48 3.94 3.74
N ARG A 39 -16.71 5.18 3.29
CA ARG A 39 -15.92 5.80 2.21
C ARG A 39 -14.45 5.97 2.59
N PHE A 40 -14.16 6.19 3.87
CA PHE A 40 -12.80 6.30 4.38
C PHE A 40 -12.06 4.95 4.44
N ALA A 41 -12.75 3.90 4.88
CA ALA A 41 -12.20 2.54 4.92
C ALA A 41 -12.05 1.95 3.51
N LEU A 42 -13.02 2.21 2.63
CA LEU A 42 -13.13 1.64 1.28
C LEU A 42 -13.35 2.75 0.23
N PRO A 43 -12.31 3.57 -0.06
CA PRO A 43 -12.46 4.70 -0.97
C PRO A 43 -12.70 4.22 -2.41
N LEU A 44 -13.88 4.54 -2.94
CA LEU A 44 -14.25 4.26 -4.34
C LEU A 44 -13.41 5.06 -5.34
N GLN A 45 -13.01 6.28 -4.95
CA GLN A 45 -12.10 7.13 -5.68
C GLN A 45 -10.90 7.44 -4.78
N PRO A 46 -9.77 6.73 -4.95
CA PRO A 46 -8.59 7.01 -4.17
C PRO A 46 -8.03 8.38 -4.56
N GLU A 47 -7.90 9.29 -3.60
CA GLU A 47 -7.07 10.47 -3.77
C GLU A 47 -5.66 10.04 -4.16
N GLN A 48 -5.15 10.60 -5.25
CA GLN A 48 -3.77 10.40 -5.69
C GLN A 48 -2.91 11.51 -5.10
N PRO A 49 -1.94 11.19 -4.22
CA PRO A 49 -0.97 12.18 -3.78
C PRO A 49 -0.24 12.75 -4.99
N GLN A 50 -0.08 14.08 -5.04
CA GLN A 50 0.75 14.70 -6.07
C GLN A 50 2.18 14.15 -5.95
N PHE A 51 2.80 13.90 -7.10
CA PHE A 51 4.21 13.53 -7.20
C PHE A 51 4.92 14.51 -8.12
N HIS A 52 6.21 14.70 -7.89
CA HIS A 52 7.09 15.44 -8.78
C HIS A 52 7.92 14.46 -9.60
N MET A 53 8.21 14.81 -10.84
CA MET A 53 9.05 14.03 -11.74
C MET A 53 10.16 14.91 -12.30
N MET A 54 11.36 14.34 -12.39
CA MET A 54 12.52 14.94 -13.01
C MET A 54 13.20 13.91 -13.90
N GLN A 55 13.66 14.34 -15.07
CA GLN A 55 14.60 13.57 -15.88
C GLN A 55 16.02 13.99 -15.51
N ASN A 56 16.79 13.07 -14.94
CA ASN A 56 18.16 13.35 -14.46
C ASN A 56 19.23 13.03 -15.51
N ALA A 57 18.92 12.14 -16.46
CA ALA A 57 19.73 11.81 -17.63
C ALA A 57 18.79 11.32 -18.74
N GLN A 58 19.30 11.14 -19.96
CA GLN A 58 18.48 10.69 -21.10
C GLN A 58 17.68 9.42 -20.81
N ASN A 59 18.23 8.48 -20.04
CA ASN A 59 17.61 7.22 -19.68
C ASN A 59 17.25 7.09 -18.18
N MET A 60 17.23 8.19 -17.43
CA MET A 60 17.00 8.16 -15.98
C MET A 60 15.94 9.17 -15.55
N TYR A 61 14.87 8.64 -14.97
CA TYR A 61 13.76 9.41 -14.43
C TYR A 61 13.62 9.19 -12.93
N THR A 62 13.55 10.27 -12.17
CA THR A 62 13.31 10.25 -10.73
C THR A 62 11.97 10.87 -10.43
N MET A 63 11.14 10.14 -9.68
CA MET A 63 9.86 10.61 -9.19
C MET A 63 9.86 10.63 -7.66
N VAL A 64 9.25 11.66 -7.08
CA VAL A 64 9.20 11.89 -5.63
C VAL A 64 7.76 12.11 -5.20
N SER A 65 7.32 11.36 -4.18
CA SER A 65 5.98 11.48 -3.60
C SER A 65 6.06 11.57 -2.08
N PRO A 66 5.18 12.34 -1.41
CA PRO A 66 5.06 12.33 0.05
C PRO A 66 4.45 11.03 0.59
N SER A 67 3.88 10.17 -0.27
CA SER A 67 3.25 8.91 0.14
C SER A 67 4.26 7.77 0.25
N THR A 68 4.19 7.05 1.36
CA THR A 68 5.03 5.86 1.62
C THR A 68 4.68 4.67 0.74
N ASP A 69 3.53 4.68 0.06
CA ASP A 69 3.06 3.63 -0.84
C ASP A 69 3.45 3.88 -2.31
N PHE A 70 4.21 4.96 -2.59
CA PHE A 70 4.69 5.25 -3.94
C PHE A 70 5.75 4.24 -4.39
N ARG A 71 5.53 3.55 -5.49
CA ARG A 71 6.40 2.45 -5.95
C ARG A 71 6.32 2.23 -7.45
N PHE A 72 7.33 1.55 -7.97
CA PHE A 72 7.24 0.85 -9.24
C PHE A 72 6.18 -0.25 -9.14
N LEU A 73 5.35 -0.37 -10.17
CA LEU A 73 4.28 -1.36 -10.25
C LEU A 73 4.70 -2.52 -11.14
N GLU A 74 5.05 -2.23 -12.39
CA GLU A 74 5.41 -3.23 -13.38
C GLU A 74 6.08 -2.63 -14.62
N ALA A 75 6.73 -3.49 -15.41
CA ALA A 75 7.17 -3.20 -16.76
C ALA A 75 6.35 -4.06 -17.72
N GLN A 76 5.81 -3.46 -18.78
CA GLN A 76 4.99 -4.16 -19.75
C GLN A 76 5.20 -3.64 -21.17
N ILE A 77 5.00 -4.50 -22.17
CA ILE A 77 4.99 -4.11 -23.56
C ILE A 77 3.58 -3.64 -23.93
N LEU A 78 3.47 -2.37 -24.31
CA LEU A 78 2.24 -1.77 -24.80
C LEU A 78 2.24 -1.74 -26.33
N ARG A 79 1.07 -1.97 -26.91
CA ARG A 79 0.87 -1.76 -28.34
C ARG A 79 0.67 -0.26 -28.60
N PRO A 80 1.34 0.35 -29.60
CA PRO A 80 1.24 1.78 -29.86
C PRO A 80 -0.19 2.30 -30.02
N ARG A 81 -1.06 1.52 -30.69
CA ARG A 81 -2.48 1.84 -30.86
C ARG A 81 -3.30 1.98 -29.56
N ASN A 82 -2.79 1.47 -28.44
CA ASN A 82 -3.44 1.53 -27.13
C ASN A 82 -2.98 2.75 -26.31
N VAL A 83 -2.00 3.53 -26.80
CA VAL A 83 -1.50 4.71 -26.11
C VAL A 83 -2.04 5.95 -26.81
N GLN A 84 -2.89 6.70 -26.12
CA GLN A 84 -3.44 7.96 -26.64
C GLN A 84 -2.34 9.03 -26.65
N SER A 85 -2.34 9.87 -27.68
CA SER A 85 -1.46 11.05 -27.78
C SER A 85 0.03 10.73 -27.65
N PHE A 86 0.47 9.64 -28.26
CA PHE A 86 1.89 9.26 -28.33
C PHE A 86 2.48 9.64 -29.69
N ASP A 87 3.36 10.64 -29.69
CA ASP A 87 4.14 11.03 -30.86
C ASP A 87 5.54 10.41 -30.78
N SER A 88 6.00 9.85 -31.89
CA SER A 88 7.31 9.24 -32.05
C SER A 88 7.95 9.72 -33.34
N THR A 89 9.29 9.80 -33.36
CA THR A 89 10.05 10.21 -34.55
C THR A 89 9.97 9.21 -35.70
N GLY A 90 9.63 7.96 -35.40
CA GLY A 90 9.43 6.89 -36.38
C GLY A 90 8.11 6.15 -36.18
N ARG A 91 7.95 5.00 -36.86
CA ARG A 91 6.78 4.13 -36.71
C ARG A 91 7.00 3.16 -35.54
N PRO A 92 6.43 3.41 -34.35
CA PRO A 92 6.59 2.49 -33.23
C PRO A 92 5.88 1.18 -33.53
N VAL A 93 6.52 0.05 -33.20
CA VAL A 93 5.91 -1.30 -33.25
C VAL A 93 5.58 -1.84 -31.86
N ALA A 94 6.29 -1.36 -30.84
CA ALA A 94 6.11 -1.68 -29.44
C ALA A 94 6.53 -0.47 -28.59
N ILE A 95 5.92 -0.33 -27.40
CA ILE A 95 6.30 0.67 -26.39
C ILE A 95 6.63 -0.08 -25.11
N LEU A 96 7.80 0.17 -24.53
CA LEU A 96 8.12 -0.30 -23.20
C LEU A 96 7.48 0.64 -22.17
N GLY A 97 6.39 0.20 -21.54
CA GLY A 97 5.72 0.93 -20.47
C GLY A 97 6.30 0.57 -19.10
N LEU A 98 6.74 1.58 -18.36
CA LEU A 98 7.19 1.45 -16.97
C LEU A 98 6.14 2.12 -16.09
N ALA A 99 5.35 1.32 -15.36
CA ALA A 99 4.26 1.82 -14.54
C ALA A 99 4.76 2.17 -13.14
N ILE A 100 4.53 3.42 -12.72
CA ILE A 100 4.84 3.92 -11.38
C ILE A 100 3.55 4.49 -10.79
N GLY A 101 3.30 4.21 -9.52
CA GLY A 101 2.09 4.70 -8.88
C GLY A 101 1.99 4.25 -7.42
N TYR A 102 0.76 3.92 -7.03
CA TYR A 102 0.40 3.59 -5.66
C TYR A 102 -0.28 2.22 -5.60
N GLY A 103 -0.30 1.60 -4.43
CA GLY A 103 -1.06 0.39 -4.20
C GLY A 103 -2.56 0.60 -4.12
N SER A 104 -3.25 -0.53 -3.97
CA SER A 104 -4.66 -0.55 -3.59
C SER A 104 -4.91 0.30 -2.33
N ASN A 105 -5.98 1.09 -2.36
CA ASN A 105 -6.31 2.04 -1.30
C ASN A 105 -7.39 1.57 -0.32
N PHE A 106 -7.78 0.30 -0.40
CA PHE A 106 -8.76 -0.29 0.49
C PHE A 106 -8.13 -0.75 1.80
N LEU A 107 -8.87 -0.59 2.90
CA LEU A 107 -8.57 -1.31 4.13
C LEU A 107 -8.92 -2.77 3.92
N ASN A 108 -7.90 -3.63 3.97
CA ASN A 108 -8.04 -5.07 3.82
C ASN A 108 -7.43 -5.81 5.01
N VAL A 109 -8.06 -6.93 5.33
CA VAL A 109 -7.53 -7.91 6.27
C VAL A 109 -7.42 -9.27 5.60
N ILE A 110 -6.37 -9.99 5.95
CA ILE A 110 -6.14 -11.36 5.56
C ILE A 110 -6.66 -12.23 6.70
N TYR A 111 -7.65 -13.08 6.40
CA TYR A 111 -8.14 -14.07 7.35
C TYR A 111 -7.41 -15.40 7.12
N ALA A 112 -6.55 -15.78 8.05
CA ALA A 112 -5.76 -17.00 8.00
C ALA A 112 -5.63 -17.61 9.39
N LYS A 113 -5.76 -18.94 9.50
CA LYS A 113 -5.63 -19.70 10.77
C LYS A 113 -6.39 -19.05 11.94
N ASN A 114 -7.64 -18.68 11.70
CA ASN A 114 -8.53 -18.02 12.65
C ASN A 114 -8.06 -16.65 13.18
N ARG A 115 -7.24 -15.93 12.40
CA ARG A 115 -6.78 -14.57 12.72
C ARG A 115 -7.08 -13.61 11.59
N LEU A 116 -7.44 -12.39 11.97
CA LEU A 116 -7.55 -11.25 11.07
C LEU A 116 -6.24 -10.47 11.14
N VAL A 117 -5.44 -10.54 10.08
CA VAL A 117 -4.17 -9.81 9.97
C VAL A 117 -4.39 -8.60 9.06
N LEU A 118 -4.04 -7.39 9.53
CA LEU A 118 -4.19 -6.18 8.74
C LEU A 118 -3.21 -6.19 7.56
N GLY A 119 -3.73 -6.28 6.34
CA GLY A 119 -2.92 -6.35 5.13
C GLY A 119 -2.43 -4.98 4.67
N ASN A 120 -3.27 -3.95 4.80
CA ASN A 120 -2.96 -2.58 4.40
C ASN A 120 -3.72 -1.57 5.26
N ARG A 121 -3.29 -0.30 5.18
CA ARG A 121 -3.94 0.88 5.77
C ARG A 121 -3.91 0.93 7.31
N SER A 122 -2.80 0.49 7.90
CA SER A 122 -2.53 0.59 9.35
C SER A 122 -2.79 1.97 9.95
N HIS A 123 -2.44 3.05 9.24
CA HIS A 123 -2.70 4.43 9.68
C HIS A 123 -4.19 4.76 9.74
N ARG A 124 -5.01 4.27 8.78
CA ARG A 124 -6.46 4.49 8.79
C ARG A 124 -7.13 3.67 9.89
N ALA A 125 -6.74 2.41 10.04
CA ALA A 125 -7.24 1.57 11.12
C ALA A 125 -6.89 2.16 12.49
N TYR A 126 -5.67 2.68 12.64
CA TYR A 126 -5.27 3.43 13.83
C TYR A 126 -6.17 4.67 14.02
N ALA A 127 -6.33 5.53 13.01
CA ALA A 127 -7.12 6.76 13.11
C ALA A 127 -8.58 6.50 13.51
N LEU A 128 -9.24 5.50 12.90
CA LEU A 128 -10.61 5.11 13.24
C LEU A 128 -10.72 4.65 14.69
N ARG A 129 -9.78 3.82 15.13
CA ARG A 129 -9.72 3.35 16.51
C ARG A 129 -9.45 4.47 17.52
N ASP A 130 -8.56 5.40 17.18
CA ASP A 130 -8.24 6.58 17.99
C ASP A 130 -9.46 7.50 18.18
N LEU A 131 -10.35 7.56 17.18
CA LEU A 131 -11.66 8.21 17.26
C LEU A 131 -12.73 7.37 17.99
N GLY A 132 -12.38 6.22 18.56
CA GLY A 132 -13.30 5.33 19.27
C GLY A 132 -14.13 4.40 18.36
N ILE A 133 -13.89 4.42 17.04
CA ILE A 133 -14.63 3.62 16.07
C ILE A 133 -13.96 2.25 15.93
N ASN A 134 -14.54 1.25 16.58
CA ASN A 134 -13.97 -0.10 16.63
C ASN A 134 -14.54 -1.06 15.59
N GLN A 135 -15.77 -0.82 15.12
CA GLN A 135 -16.44 -1.66 14.12
C GLN A 135 -16.36 -0.96 12.77
N ILE A 136 -15.62 -1.53 11.82
CA ILE A 136 -15.37 -0.90 10.53
C ILE A 136 -15.63 -1.84 9.35
N PRO A 137 -16.14 -1.34 8.21
CA PRO A 137 -16.24 -2.15 7.00
C PRO A 137 -14.84 -2.41 6.42
N CYS A 138 -14.60 -3.65 6.01
CA CYS A 138 -13.31 -4.10 5.51
C CYS A 138 -13.46 -5.16 4.41
N LEU A 139 -12.51 -5.17 3.47
CA LEU A 139 -12.32 -6.31 2.57
C LEU A 139 -11.60 -7.43 3.31
N ILE A 140 -12.19 -8.64 3.30
CA ILE A 140 -11.59 -9.82 3.91
C ILE A 140 -11.12 -10.74 2.80
N GLN A 141 -9.82 -10.96 2.73
CA GLN A 141 -9.20 -11.97 1.88
C GLN A 141 -9.01 -13.23 2.72
N ARG A 142 -9.77 -14.28 2.41
CA ARG A 142 -9.67 -15.56 3.12
C ARG A 142 -8.58 -16.40 2.48
N VAL A 143 -7.70 -16.97 3.30
CA VAL A 143 -6.62 -17.85 2.85
C VAL A 143 -6.87 -19.26 3.39
N THR A 144 -6.88 -20.20 2.45
CA THR A 144 -7.02 -21.66 2.54
C THR A 144 -6.45 -22.28 3.80
N THR A 145 -5.12 -22.17 3.84
CA THR A 145 -4.10 -22.77 4.74
C THR A 145 -2.81 -23.02 3.95
N ARG A 146 -2.87 -23.01 2.61
CA ARG A 146 -1.71 -23.19 1.72
C ARG A 146 -0.77 -21.99 1.79
N ARG A 147 0.53 -22.27 1.83
CA ARG A 147 1.57 -21.22 1.88
C ARG A 147 1.56 -20.37 0.61
N GLU A 148 1.33 -20.99 -0.54
CA GLU A 148 1.24 -20.34 -1.85
C GLU A 148 0.17 -19.26 -1.89
N GLU A 149 -1.04 -19.53 -1.39
CA GLU A 149 -2.10 -18.53 -1.31
C GLU A 149 -1.72 -17.37 -0.39
N LEU A 150 -1.00 -17.66 0.70
CA LEU A 150 -0.53 -16.63 1.62
C LEU A 150 0.54 -15.75 0.95
N ASP A 151 1.42 -16.32 0.13
CA ASP A 151 2.48 -15.58 -0.57
C ASP A 151 1.92 -14.61 -1.62
N LEU A 152 0.73 -14.87 -2.15
CA LEU A 152 0.04 -13.96 -3.07
C LEU A 152 -0.52 -12.70 -2.40
N VAL A 153 -0.86 -12.77 -1.10
CA VAL A 153 -1.57 -11.69 -0.40
C VAL A 153 -0.77 -11.07 0.75
N ALA A 154 0.18 -11.80 1.32
CA ALA A 154 1.02 -11.31 2.40
C ALA A 154 2.05 -10.31 1.88
N SER A 155 2.45 -9.37 2.74
CA SER A 155 3.48 -8.39 2.42
C SER A 155 4.36 -8.09 3.64
N GLY A 156 5.53 -7.49 3.39
CA GLY A 156 6.45 -7.07 4.45
C GLY A 156 6.86 -8.20 5.41
N ASP A 157 6.96 -7.88 6.70
CA ASP A 157 7.39 -8.82 7.75
C ASP A 157 6.45 -10.04 7.85
N PHE A 158 5.16 -9.88 7.52
CA PHE A 158 4.19 -10.97 7.53
C PHE A 158 4.47 -12.01 6.44
N ALA A 159 4.90 -11.58 5.24
CA ALA A 159 5.29 -12.52 4.18
C ALA A 159 6.53 -13.33 4.56
N THR A 160 7.51 -12.69 5.22
CA THR A 160 8.77 -13.35 5.61
C THR A 160 8.61 -14.27 6.82
N SER A 161 7.79 -13.88 7.81
CA SER A 161 7.69 -14.53 9.11
C SER A 161 6.22 -14.76 9.52
N PRO A 162 5.40 -15.47 8.74
CA PRO A 162 3.94 -15.56 8.98
C PRO A 162 3.60 -16.22 10.31
N ASP A 163 4.38 -17.22 10.72
CA ASP A 163 4.13 -17.97 11.96
C ASP A 163 4.23 -17.10 13.22
N ARG A 164 5.03 -16.03 13.20
CA ARG A 164 5.09 -15.04 14.30
C ARG A 164 3.72 -14.39 14.54
N TYR A 165 2.92 -14.22 13.49
CA TYR A 165 1.63 -13.56 13.56
C TYR A 165 0.46 -14.55 13.64
N LEU A 166 0.61 -15.72 13.03
CA LEU A 166 -0.45 -16.73 12.97
C LEU A 166 -0.41 -17.72 14.13
N LYS A 167 0.77 -18.11 14.62
CA LYS A 167 0.94 -19.15 15.65
C LYS A 167 1.26 -18.60 17.04
N SER A 168 1.85 -17.40 17.14
CA SER A 168 2.20 -16.82 18.45
C SER A 168 0.98 -16.69 19.36
N PRO A 169 1.02 -17.12 20.64
CA PRO A 169 -0.11 -16.99 21.55
C PRO A 169 -0.51 -15.52 21.78
N ARG A 170 0.45 -14.59 21.67
CA ARG A 170 0.23 -13.15 21.79
C ARG A 170 0.91 -12.43 20.62
N PRO A 171 0.28 -12.35 19.44
CA PRO A 171 0.81 -11.56 18.34
C PRO A 171 0.70 -10.05 18.65
N PRO A 172 1.42 -9.18 17.94
CA PRO A 172 1.14 -7.75 17.97
C PRO A 172 -0.26 -7.46 17.43
N MET A 173 -1.03 -6.69 18.18
CA MET A 173 -2.41 -6.34 17.87
C MET A 173 -2.52 -4.84 17.61
N LEU A 174 -3.49 -4.40 16.80
CA LEU A 174 -3.74 -2.98 16.54
C LEU A 174 -3.98 -2.20 17.86
N ARG A 175 -4.65 -2.83 18.83
CA ARG A 175 -4.87 -2.24 20.16
C ARG A 175 -3.58 -1.94 20.94
N ASP A 176 -2.49 -2.63 20.63
CA ASP A 176 -1.22 -2.49 21.36
C ASP A 176 -0.56 -1.13 21.08
N TYR A 177 -0.86 -0.48 19.94
CA TYR A 177 -0.38 0.88 19.68
C TYR A 177 -0.96 1.93 20.63
N PHE A 178 -1.99 1.59 21.42
CA PHE A 178 -2.66 2.50 22.34
C PHE A 178 -2.26 2.24 23.80
N ASP A 179 -1.52 1.16 24.06
CA ASP A 179 -0.98 0.85 25.38
C ASP A 179 0.35 1.60 25.59
N PRO A 180 0.44 2.53 26.56
CA PRO A 180 1.66 3.27 26.85
C PRO A 180 2.85 2.37 27.24
N ALA A 181 2.61 1.19 27.80
CA ALA A 181 3.66 0.25 28.18
C ALA A 181 4.25 -0.51 26.98
N LEU A 182 3.51 -0.58 25.86
CA LEU A 182 3.90 -1.33 24.66
C LEU A 182 4.35 -0.43 23.49
N ARG A 183 4.30 0.90 23.66
CA ARG A 183 4.64 1.87 22.62
C ARG A 183 5.67 2.89 23.07
N LYS A 184 6.38 3.45 22.10
CA LYS A 184 7.25 4.62 22.28
C LYS A 184 7.00 5.61 21.17
N ILE A 185 6.73 6.87 21.51
CA ILE A 185 6.63 7.96 20.56
C ILE A 185 8.04 8.52 20.37
N VAL A 186 8.48 8.59 19.11
CA VAL A 186 9.79 9.13 18.75
C VAL A 186 9.62 10.21 17.69
N PRO A 187 10.26 11.39 17.83
CA PRO A 187 10.25 12.40 16.78
C PRO A 187 11.06 11.90 15.59
N VAL A 188 10.50 12.03 14.38
CA VAL A 188 11.17 11.65 13.13
C VAL A 188 10.92 12.73 12.08
N TYR A 189 11.89 12.93 11.20
CA TYR A 189 11.73 13.79 10.05
C TYR A 189 10.79 13.15 9.02
N ARG A 190 9.97 13.98 8.36
CA ARG A 190 9.12 13.56 7.25
C ARG A 190 10.02 13.03 6.12
N LYS A 191 9.69 11.85 5.61
CA LYS A 191 10.39 11.23 4.48
C LYS A 191 9.47 11.24 3.26
N ASN A 192 10.02 11.67 2.13
CA ASN A 192 9.40 11.43 0.84
C ASN A 192 9.92 10.11 0.27
N ARG A 193 9.08 9.42 -0.50
CA ARG A 193 9.49 8.21 -1.21
C ARG A 193 9.96 8.59 -2.61
N VAL A 194 11.12 8.08 -2.97
CA VAL A 194 11.76 8.30 -4.26
C VAL A 194 11.73 6.99 -5.04
N VAL A 195 11.20 7.03 -6.26
CA VAL A 195 11.28 5.94 -7.23
C VAL A 195 12.13 6.44 -8.38
N ARG A 196 13.26 5.78 -8.61
CA ARG A 196 14.18 6.09 -9.70
C ARG A 196 14.17 4.93 -10.68
N VAL A 197 13.98 5.25 -11.94
CA VAL A 197 13.88 4.29 -13.03
C VAL A 197 15.00 4.61 -14.02
N GLN A 198 15.77 3.58 -14.35
CA GLN A 198 16.85 3.66 -15.33
C GLN A 198 16.73 2.49 -16.30
N PHE A 199 16.94 2.73 -17.59
CA PHE A 199 16.89 1.70 -18.63
C PHE A 199 18.14 1.74 -19.52
N GLY A 200 18.57 0.56 -19.97
CA GLY A 200 19.67 0.40 -20.94
C GLY A 200 19.12 0.06 -22.32
N ILE A 201 19.80 0.51 -23.36
CA ILE A 201 19.49 0.17 -24.75
C ILE A 201 20.76 -0.40 -25.37
N GLU A 202 20.68 -1.62 -25.87
CA GLU A 202 21.73 -2.28 -26.63
C GLU A 202 21.15 -2.74 -27.97
N GLN A 203 21.92 -2.53 -29.04
CA GLN A 203 21.56 -2.95 -30.39
C GLN A 203 22.68 -3.84 -30.91
N THR A 204 22.32 -5.05 -31.34
CA THR A 204 23.26 -6.01 -31.93
C THR A 204 22.56 -6.72 -33.06
N ASP A 205 23.25 -6.87 -34.18
CA ASP A 205 22.74 -7.64 -35.31
C ASP A 205 23.02 -9.13 -35.07
N ILE A 206 22.00 -9.96 -35.27
CA ILE A 206 22.11 -11.42 -35.17
C ILE A 206 21.87 -12.05 -36.56
N PRO A 207 22.55 -13.15 -36.92
CA PRO A 207 22.30 -13.86 -38.17
C PRO A 207 20.82 -14.26 -38.29
N ALA A 208 20.27 -14.18 -39.51
CA ALA A 208 18.94 -14.68 -39.79
C ALA A 208 18.88 -16.20 -39.56
N GLN A 209 17.82 -16.68 -38.91
CA GLN A 209 17.49 -18.10 -38.82
C GLN A 209 16.75 -18.59 -40.05
#